data_AF-B0DD77-F1
#
_entry.id   AF-B0DD77-F1
#
_cell.length_a   1.000
_cell.length_b   1.000
_cell.length_c   1.000
_cell.angle_alpha   90.00
_cell.angle_beta   90.00
_cell.angle_gamma   90.00
#
_symmetry.space_group_name_H-M   'P 1'
#
loop_
_entity.id
_entity.type
_entity.pdbx_description
1 polymer ?
#
loop_
_entity_poly.entity_id
_entity_poly.type
_entity_poly.pdbx_seq_one_letter_code
_entity_poly.pdbx_strand_id
1 'polypeptide(L)'
;MHLKTLCSALLLSFLPTITVAYVRPDLYYIVNRVTPRRGAPLAVTLSGENKQAVISTKTMSPTQQWYITEFDGNGQAIVSASDSSLKAARVGNSLTTIPHSSQVWNIVQTPDGYYRIQNPGGGAKWGVTSADSGSSVVIGTEFGQKGEWIIEAA
;
A
#
# COMPACT_ATOMS: atom_id res chain seq x y z
N MET A 1 45.25 -5.14 -44.68
CA MET A 1 43.86 -5.56 -44.39
C MET A 1 43.85 -6.17 -42.99
N HIS A 2 43.23 -5.50 -42.00
CA HIS A 2 42.61 -6.04 -40.78
C HIS A 2 42.45 -4.93 -39.73
N LEU A 3 41.28 -4.30 -39.69
CA LEU A 3 40.83 -3.52 -38.56
C LEU A 3 39.81 -4.37 -37.80
N LYS A 4 40.12 -4.72 -36.55
CA LYS A 4 39.20 -5.43 -35.64
C LYS A 4 38.26 -4.40 -35.01
N THR A 5 36.98 -4.46 -35.36
CA THR A 5 35.95 -3.63 -34.74
C THR A 5 35.54 -4.24 -33.40
N LEU A 6 35.78 -3.51 -32.30
CA LEU A 6 35.24 -3.80 -30.99
C LEU A 6 33.75 -3.41 -30.95
N CYS A 7 32.86 -4.37 -30.76
CA CYS A 7 31.45 -4.11 -30.43
C CYS A 7 31.36 -3.56 -29.00
N SER A 8 31.06 -2.27 -28.86
CA SER A 8 30.59 -1.71 -27.58
C SER A 8 29.11 -2.04 -27.42
N ALA A 9 28.78 -2.88 -26.43
CA ALA A 9 27.40 -3.10 -26.02
C ALA A 9 26.97 -1.95 -25.10
N LEU A 10 26.07 -1.09 -25.59
CA LEU A 10 25.40 -0.07 -24.80
C LEU A 10 24.31 -0.77 -23.96
N LEU A 11 24.54 -0.94 -22.64
CA LEU A 11 23.48 -1.39 -21.73
C LEU A 11 22.47 -0.25 -21.56
N LEU A 12 21.32 -0.31 -22.25
CA LEU A 12 20.17 0.52 -21.90
C LEU A 12 19.59 0.03 -20.58
N SER A 13 19.82 0.78 -19.50
CA SER A 13 19.08 0.60 -18.25
C SER A 13 17.67 1.18 -18.42
N PHE A 14 16.68 0.30 -18.58
CA PHE A 14 15.29 0.70 -18.46
C PHE A 14 15.00 1.01 -16.99
N LEU A 15 14.86 2.30 -16.65
CA LEU A 15 14.34 2.68 -15.34
C LEU A 15 12.85 2.32 -15.32
N PRO A 16 12.38 1.47 -14.39
CA PRO A 16 10.97 1.18 -14.28
C PRO A 16 10.19 2.45 -13.93
N THR A 17 9.26 2.85 -14.79
CA THR A 17 8.37 4.00 -14.53
C THR A 17 7.35 3.60 -13.46
N ILE A 18 7.34 4.31 -12.34
CA ILE A 18 6.26 4.24 -11.35
C ILE A 18 5.19 5.23 -11.80
N THR A 19 3.97 4.74 -12.01
CA THR A 19 2.84 5.59 -12.40
C THR A 19 1.97 5.85 -11.18
N VAL A 20 1.59 7.11 -10.94
CA VAL A 20 0.55 7.43 -9.97
C VAL A 20 -0.73 6.75 -10.43
N ALA A 21 -1.22 5.82 -9.63
CA ALA A 21 -2.38 5.03 -9.96
C ALA A 21 -3.57 5.66 -9.26
N TYR A 22 -4.47 6.22 -10.06
CA TYR A 22 -5.75 6.64 -9.54
C TYR A 22 -6.59 5.40 -9.27
N VAL A 23 -6.81 5.07 -7.99
CA VAL A 23 -7.79 4.05 -7.61
C VAL A 23 -9.16 4.70 -7.66
N ARG A 24 -10.13 4.08 -8.33
CA ARG A 24 -11.49 4.65 -8.39
C ARG A 24 -12.08 4.75 -6.97
N PRO A 25 -12.87 5.78 -6.66
CA PRO A 25 -13.55 5.84 -5.38
C PRO A 25 -14.56 4.70 -5.22
N ASP A 26 -14.31 3.79 -4.28
CA ASP A 26 -15.16 2.63 -4.00
C ASP A 26 -14.71 1.93 -2.69
N LEU A 27 -15.35 0.79 -2.38
CA LEU A 27 -15.04 -0.10 -1.28
C LEU A 27 -14.04 -1.19 -1.70
N TYR A 28 -12.96 -1.34 -0.94
CA TYR A 28 -11.86 -2.26 -1.26
C TYR A 28 -11.39 -3.08 -0.06
N TYR A 29 -10.81 -4.23 -0.36
CA TYR A 29 -9.79 -4.86 0.49
C TYR A 29 -8.41 -4.36 0.08
N ILE A 30 -7.56 -4.11 1.08
CA ILE A 30 -6.13 -3.83 0.88
C ILE A 30 -5.36 -5.03 1.42
N VAL A 31 -4.77 -5.82 0.51
CA VAL A 31 -4.18 -7.13 0.83
C VAL A 31 -2.68 -7.06 0.63
N ASN A 32 -1.89 -7.57 1.57
CA ASN A 32 -0.43 -7.57 1.41
C ASN A 32 -0.03 -8.47 0.24
N ARG A 33 0.89 -7.99 -0.61
CA ARG A 33 1.41 -8.77 -1.74
C ARG A 33 2.02 -10.09 -1.29
N VAL A 34 2.71 -10.09 -0.14
CA VAL A 34 3.37 -11.28 0.38
C VAL A 34 2.32 -12.16 1.06
N THR A 35 1.92 -13.21 0.36
CA THR A 35 1.03 -14.24 0.91
C THR A 35 1.86 -15.26 1.71
N PRO A 36 1.39 -15.72 2.88
CA PRO A 36 2.05 -16.81 3.61
C PRO A 36 2.18 -18.06 2.74
N ARG A 37 3.30 -18.80 2.86
CA ARG A 37 3.56 -20.02 2.06
C ARG A 37 2.45 -21.08 2.15
N ARG A 38 1.73 -21.10 3.27
CA ARG A 38 0.51 -21.89 3.50
C ARG A 38 -0.44 -21.03 4.32
N GLY A 39 -1.34 -20.31 3.65
CA GLY A 39 -2.29 -19.44 4.34
C GLY A 39 -3.15 -18.67 3.37
N ALA A 40 -4.25 -18.14 3.90
CA ALA A 40 -5.08 -17.19 3.17
C ALA A 40 -4.35 -15.83 3.02
N PRO A 41 -4.75 -15.02 2.03
CA PRO A 41 -4.24 -13.66 1.90
C PRO A 41 -4.43 -12.85 3.18
N LEU A 42 -3.53 -11.92 3.47
CA LEU A 42 -3.60 -11.08 4.67
C LEU A 42 -4.05 -9.66 4.32
N ALA A 43 -5.19 -9.24 4.84
CA ALA A 43 -5.80 -7.94 4.59
C ALA A 43 -5.52 -6.96 5.74
N VAL A 44 -5.35 -5.67 5.41
CA VAL A 44 -5.28 -4.58 6.37
C VAL A 44 -6.59 -4.53 7.15
N THR A 45 -6.48 -4.66 8.47
CA THR A 45 -7.59 -4.80 9.40
C THR A 45 -7.57 -3.64 10.39
N LEU A 46 -8.72 -3.01 10.56
CA LEU A 46 -8.97 -2.01 11.59
C LEU A 46 -8.81 -2.65 12.98
N SER A 47 -8.03 -2.01 13.84
CA SER A 47 -7.84 -2.43 15.23
C SER A 47 -8.64 -1.57 16.24
N GLY A 48 -9.42 -0.60 15.77
CA GLY A 48 -10.22 0.34 16.57
C GLY A 48 -9.68 1.78 16.55
N GLU A 49 -10.40 2.71 17.18
CA GLU A 49 -9.98 4.11 17.28
C GLU A 49 -8.63 4.23 18.02
N ASN A 50 -7.72 5.02 17.46
CA ASN A 50 -6.37 5.26 17.97
C ASN A 50 -5.54 3.98 18.13
N LYS A 51 -5.90 2.91 17.45
CA LYS A 51 -5.15 1.65 17.40
C LYS A 51 -4.41 1.52 16.09
N GLN A 52 -3.23 0.92 16.17
CA GLN A 52 -2.43 0.60 15.00
C GLN A 52 -3.12 -0.51 14.18
N ALA A 53 -3.25 -0.30 12.88
CA ALA A 53 -3.76 -1.30 11.96
C ALA A 53 -2.80 -2.49 11.87
N VAL A 54 -3.35 -3.67 11.68
CA VAL A 54 -2.60 -4.92 11.49
C VAL A 54 -2.98 -5.55 10.17
N ILE A 55 -2.19 -6.50 9.68
CA ILE A 55 -2.67 -7.44 8.67
C ILE A 55 -3.22 -8.69 9.34
N SER A 56 -4.36 -9.21 8.90
CA SER A 56 -4.89 -10.49 9.38
C SER A 56 -5.51 -11.29 8.25
N THR A 57 -5.80 -12.57 8.48
CA THR A 57 -6.42 -13.44 7.46
C THR A 57 -7.63 -12.76 6.84
N LYS A 58 -7.65 -12.65 5.51
CA LYS A 58 -8.73 -11.99 4.78
C LYS A 58 -10.04 -12.76 5.00
N THR A 59 -11.07 -12.00 5.33
CA THR A 59 -12.46 -12.42 5.52
C THR A 59 -13.38 -11.41 4.82
N MET A 60 -14.69 -11.62 4.90
CA MET A 60 -15.67 -10.64 4.43
C MET A 60 -16.02 -9.56 5.47
N SER A 61 -15.21 -9.40 6.53
CA SER A 61 -15.49 -8.47 7.62
C SER A 61 -15.43 -7.00 7.17
N PRO A 62 -16.40 -6.15 7.55
CA PRO A 62 -16.32 -4.69 7.35
C PRO A 62 -15.09 -4.04 7.99
N THR A 63 -14.49 -4.67 9.01
CA THR A 63 -13.23 -4.19 9.63
C THR A 63 -12.01 -4.35 8.72
N GLN A 64 -12.13 -5.08 7.61
CA GLN A 64 -11.10 -5.25 6.59
C GLN A 64 -11.42 -4.52 5.29
N GLN A 65 -12.59 -3.88 5.22
CA GLN A 65 -13.03 -3.11 4.07
C GLN A 65 -12.74 -1.63 4.30
N TRP A 66 -12.29 -0.97 3.25
CA TRP A 66 -11.86 0.43 3.26
C TRP A 66 -12.48 1.17 2.09
N TYR A 67 -13.14 2.29 2.36
CA TYR A 67 -13.47 3.23 1.30
C TYR A 67 -12.20 3.97 0.92
N ILE A 68 -11.81 3.86 -0.35
CA ILE A 68 -10.80 4.75 -0.93
C ILE A 68 -11.58 5.87 -1.59
N THR A 69 -11.36 7.12 -1.20
CA THR A 69 -12.08 8.28 -1.74
C THR A 69 -11.11 9.33 -2.25
N GLU A 70 -11.51 10.10 -3.25
CA GLU A 70 -10.78 11.31 -3.60
C GLU A 70 -10.76 12.28 -2.43
N PHE A 71 -9.62 12.94 -2.25
CA PHE A 71 -9.51 14.08 -1.37
C PHE A 71 -8.74 15.17 -2.13
N ASP A 72 -9.48 16.22 -2.52
CA ASP A 72 -8.99 17.52 -3.03
C ASP A 72 -7.93 17.54 -4.15
N GLY A 73 -7.69 16.42 -4.83
CA GLY A 73 -6.69 16.31 -5.89
C GLY A 73 -5.25 16.10 -5.41
N ASN A 74 -5.00 16.12 -4.09
CA ASN A 74 -3.66 15.91 -3.51
C ASN A 74 -3.37 14.47 -3.08
N GLY A 75 -4.37 13.59 -3.17
CA GLY A 75 -4.25 12.17 -2.86
C GLY A 75 -5.61 11.54 -2.60
N GLN A 76 -5.60 10.37 -1.98
CA GLN A 76 -6.81 9.64 -1.63
C GLN A 76 -6.88 9.44 -0.12
N ALA A 77 -8.07 9.68 0.44
CA ALA A 77 -8.35 9.28 1.81
C ALA A 77 -8.69 7.78 1.82
N ILE A 78 -8.29 7.10 2.90
CA ILE A 78 -8.62 5.69 3.12
C ILE A 78 -9.40 5.64 4.44
N VAL A 79 -10.69 5.35 4.34
CA VAL A 79 -11.67 5.45 5.42
C VAL A 79 -12.17 4.05 5.77
N SER A 80 -12.32 3.74 7.06
CA SER A 80 -12.82 2.43 7.47
C SER A 80 -14.29 2.26 7.07
N ALA A 81 -14.65 1.09 6.56
CA ALA A 81 -16.05 0.77 6.26
C ALA A 81 -16.87 0.41 7.50
N SER A 82 -16.23 -0.16 8.53
CA SER A 82 -16.89 -0.47 9.81
C SER A 82 -17.16 0.76 10.68
N ASP A 83 -16.43 1.85 10.46
CA ASP A 83 -16.63 3.14 11.13
C ASP A 83 -16.13 4.28 10.24
N SER A 84 -17.05 4.97 9.57
CA SER A 84 -16.73 6.05 8.62
C SER A 84 -16.13 7.30 9.28
N SER A 85 -16.12 7.40 10.61
CA SER A 85 -15.42 8.48 11.31
C SER A 85 -13.91 8.27 11.34
N LEU A 86 -13.45 7.03 11.16
CA LEU A 86 -12.05 6.64 11.28
C LEU A 86 -11.35 6.60 9.92
N LYS A 87 -10.22 7.30 9.84
CA LYS A 87 -9.35 7.32 8.64
C LYS A 87 -7.98 6.76 8.94
N ALA A 88 -7.40 6.08 7.96
CA ALA A 88 -6.04 5.58 8.03
C ALA A 88 -5.05 6.76 8.00
N ALA A 89 -4.29 6.93 9.07
CA ALA A 89 -3.42 8.07 9.29
C ALA A 89 -2.03 7.65 9.77
N ARG A 90 -1.04 8.50 9.51
CA ARG A 90 0.30 8.33 10.07
C ARG A 90 0.36 8.91 11.47
N VAL A 91 0.67 8.06 12.46
CA VAL A 91 1.02 8.50 13.82
C VAL A 91 2.42 7.96 14.13
N GLY A 92 3.43 8.83 14.10
CA GLY A 92 4.82 8.40 14.14
C GLY A 92 5.18 7.53 12.92
N ASN A 93 5.64 6.31 13.14
CA ASN A 93 5.88 5.30 12.10
C ASN A 93 4.74 4.27 11.98
N SER A 94 3.61 4.48 12.66
CA SER A 94 2.50 3.53 12.68
C SER A 94 1.39 3.99 11.75
N LEU A 95 0.77 3.04 11.06
CA LEU A 95 -0.52 3.26 10.45
C LEU A 95 -1.60 3.10 11.53
N THR A 96 -2.25 4.20 11.88
CA THR A 96 -3.25 4.25 12.96
C THR A 96 -4.54 4.79 12.40
N THR A 97 -5.67 4.28 12.88
CA THR A 97 -6.99 4.83 12.53
C THR A 97 -7.43 5.87 13.55
N ILE A 98 -7.61 7.11 13.12
CA ILE A 98 -7.96 8.23 13.99
C ILE A 98 -9.17 9.00 13.46
N PRO A 99 -9.98 9.62 14.33
CA PRO A 99 -11.07 10.48 13.91
C PRO A 99 -10.55 11.78 13.29
N HIS A 100 -11.35 12.42 12.43
CA HIS A 100 -11.10 13.76 11.87
C HIS A 100 -9.74 13.97 11.18
N SER A 101 -9.09 12.91 10.69
CA SER A 101 -7.82 13.06 9.97
C SER A 101 -8.00 13.80 8.63
N SER A 102 -7.03 14.67 8.32
CA SER A 102 -6.82 15.21 6.97
C SER A 102 -5.74 14.44 6.20
N GLN A 103 -5.29 13.27 6.69
CA GLN A 103 -4.29 12.46 6.00
C GLN A 103 -4.84 11.97 4.66
N VAL A 104 -4.04 12.21 3.62
CA VAL A 104 -4.21 11.60 2.30
C VAL A 104 -3.01 10.75 1.93
N TRP A 105 -3.21 9.83 1.01
CA TRP A 105 -2.19 8.91 0.53
C TRP A 105 -2.10 8.97 -0.99
N ASN A 106 -0.87 8.92 -1.51
CA ASN A 106 -0.64 8.64 -2.92
C ASN A 106 -0.61 7.13 -3.11
N ILE A 107 -1.49 6.63 -3.97
CA ILE A 107 -1.46 5.24 -4.41
C ILE A 107 -0.76 5.19 -5.76
N VAL A 108 0.27 4.35 -5.88
CA VAL A 108 1.06 4.22 -7.11
C VAL A 108 1.15 2.77 -7.51
N GLN A 109 1.00 2.50 -8.81
CA GLN A 109 1.11 1.14 -9.33
C GLN A 109 2.58 0.86 -9.67
N THR A 110 3.06 -0.29 -9.19
CA THR A 110 4.38 -0.81 -9.51
C THR A 110 4.38 -1.45 -10.90
N PRO A 111 5.53 -1.57 -11.58
CA PRO A 111 5.60 -2.15 -12.93
C PRO A 111 5.04 -3.58 -13.04
N ASP A 112 5.04 -4.32 -11.93
CA ASP A 112 4.52 -5.68 -11.82
C ASP A 112 3.04 -5.74 -11.36
N GLY A 113 2.35 -4.60 -11.36
CA GLY A 113 0.90 -4.51 -11.22
C GLY A 113 0.37 -4.36 -9.79
N TYR A 114 1.24 -4.36 -8.77
CA TYR A 114 0.88 -4.14 -7.37
C TYR A 114 0.83 -2.64 -7.04
N TYR A 115 0.43 -2.31 -5.81
CA TYR A 115 0.29 -0.94 -5.36
C TYR A 115 1.23 -0.61 -4.21
N ARG A 116 1.74 0.62 -4.18
CA ARG A 116 2.33 1.23 -2.98
C ARG A 116 1.42 2.35 -2.52
N ILE A 117 1.07 2.33 -1.24
CA ILE A 117 0.30 3.37 -0.56
C ILE A 117 1.33 4.21 0.22
N GLN A 118 1.53 5.45 -0.16
CA GLN A 118 2.65 6.26 0.30
C GLN A 118 2.26 7.70 0.64
N ASN A 119 3.11 8.38 1.40
CA ASN A 119 2.93 9.79 1.68
C ASN A 119 2.85 10.61 0.38
N PRO A 120 2.15 11.75 0.40
CA PRO A 120 2.26 12.74 -0.66
C PRO A 120 3.74 13.09 -0.91
N GLY A 121 4.15 13.15 -2.19
CA GLY A 121 5.55 13.34 -2.58
C GLY A 121 6.43 12.08 -2.55
N GLY A 122 5.91 10.95 -2.06
CA GLY A 122 6.60 9.65 -2.07
C GLY A 122 7.50 9.39 -0.87
N GLY A 123 8.42 8.43 -1.03
CA GLY A 123 9.35 8.01 0.02
C GLY A 123 8.72 7.01 0.99
N ALA A 124 8.18 7.50 2.10
CA ALA A 124 7.63 6.63 3.14
C ALA A 124 6.27 6.04 2.69
N LYS A 125 6.16 4.72 2.78
CA LYS A 125 5.02 3.91 2.33
C LYS A 125 4.53 2.98 3.41
N TRP A 126 3.31 2.47 3.26
CA TRP A 126 2.79 1.41 4.10
C TRP A 126 3.57 0.12 3.85
N GLY A 127 3.86 -0.60 4.92
CA GLY A 127 4.41 -1.94 4.85
C GLY A 127 4.32 -2.67 6.16
N VAL A 128 4.78 -3.92 6.15
CA VAL A 128 4.86 -4.76 7.34
C VAL A 128 6.28 -5.28 7.52
N THR A 129 6.72 -5.43 8.77
CA THR A 129 8.04 -5.99 9.09
C THR A 129 8.06 -7.52 8.90
N SER A 130 6.94 -8.20 9.20
CA SER A 130 6.68 -9.59 8.86
C SER A 130 5.36 -9.75 8.11
N ALA A 131 5.27 -10.75 7.23
CA ALA A 131 4.07 -11.08 6.47
C ALA A 131 3.23 -12.16 7.17
N ASP A 132 3.08 -12.01 8.49
CA ASP A 132 2.31 -12.92 9.35
C ASP A 132 1.07 -12.22 9.89
N SER A 133 -0.02 -12.98 10.10
CA SER A 133 -1.25 -12.45 10.69
C SER A 133 -0.96 -11.84 12.07
N GLY A 134 -1.51 -10.65 12.34
CA GLY A 134 -1.25 -9.84 13.53
C GLY A 134 -0.08 -8.87 13.38
N SER A 135 0.69 -8.91 12.29
CA SER A 135 1.77 -7.97 12.07
C SER A 135 1.24 -6.55 11.88
N SER A 136 1.84 -5.60 12.60
CA SER A 136 1.50 -4.19 12.49
C SER A 136 1.83 -3.63 11.11
N VAL A 137 0.91 -2.80 10.60
CA VAL A 137 1.19 -1.94 9.45
C VAL A 137 1.93 -0.70 9.94
N VAL A 138 3.10 -0.48 9.36
CA VAL A 138 4.03 0.60 9.68
C VAL A 138 4.32 1.42 8.42
N ILE A 139 4.91 2.60 8.60
CA ILE A 139 5.20 3.54 7.53
C ILE A 139 6.68 3.86 7.52
N GLY A 140 7.35 3.51 6.43
CA GLY A 140 8.80 3.60 6.25
C GLY A 140 9.22 3.41 4.79
N THR A 141 10.50 3.25 4.52
CA THR A 141 11.04 3.22 3.15
C THR A 141 11.43 1.82 2.67
N GLU A 142 11.78 0.92 3.58
CA GLU A 142 12.46 -0.34 3.26
C GLU A 142 11.62 -1.57 3.64
N PHE A 143 10.71 -1.97 2.74
CA PHE A 143 9.90 -3.18 2.94
C PHE A 143 10.04 -4.23 1.83
N GLY A 144 10.68 -3.88 0.71
CA GLY A 144 10.61 -4.68 -0.51
C GLY A 144 9.14 -4.97 -0.87
N GLN A 145 8.85 -6.23 -1.18
CA GLN A 145 7.50 -6.71 -1.50
C GLN A 145 6.51 -6.62 -0.34
N LYS A 146 6.97 -6.56 0.92
CA LYS A 146 6.09 -6.41 2.10
C LYS A 146 5.45 -5.02 2.22
N GLY A 147 5.92 -4.05 1.43
CA GLY A 147 5.32 -2.71 1.31
C GLY A 147 4.56 -2.52 0.01
N GLU A 148 4.15 -3.62 -0.62
CA GLU A 148 3.35 -3.64 -1.83
C GLU A 148 2.05 -4.40 -1.56
N TRP A 149 1.00 -3.95 -2.23
CA TRP A 149 -0.37 -4.28 -1.89
C TRP A 149 -1.16 -4.65 -3.13
N ILE A 150 -2.15 -5.50 -2.95
CA ILE A 150 -3.24 -5.75 -3.89
C ILE A 150 -4.42 -4.92 -3.38
N ILE A 151 -5.03 -4.12 -4.26
CA ILE A 151 -6.26 -3.39 -3.98
C ILE A 151 -7.33 -4.04 -4.83
N GLU A 152 -8.27 -4.73 -4.19
CA GLU A 152 -9.33 -5.49 -4.85
C GLU A 152 -10.70 -5.07 -4.33
N ALA A 153 -11.71 -5.07 -5.19
CA ALA A 153 -13.07 -4.69 -4.80
C ALA A 153 -13.58 -5.58 -3.66
N ALA A 154 -14.31 -4.96 -2.74
CA ALA A 154 -14.84 -5.62 -1.55
C ALA A 154 -16.12 -6.42 -1.79
#